data_AF-A0A3M7TVH0-F1
#
_entry.id   AF-A0A3M7TVH0-F1
#
_cell.length_a   1.000
_cell.length_b   1.000
_cell.length_c   1.000
_cell.angle_alpha   90.00
_cell.angle_beta   90.00
_cell.angle_gamma   90.00
#
_symmetry.space_group_name_H-M   'P 1'
#
loop_
_entity.id
_entity.type
_entity.pdbx_description
1 polymer ?
#
loop_
_entity_poly.entity_id
_entity_poly.type
_entity_poly.pdbx_seq_one_letter_code
_entity_poly.pdbx_strand_id
1 'polypeptide(L)'
;MTEVKDMTVTFKKLTEKLWARNKYEIMAKGYRFYKDIQISLREAENCREYLDVYLEIKNQKELPFCHGDFLNTCEHIWGYFKHKTTESEKEQFFTLFNHARSLTAASYTYFPPECRKCAAYLAYLLELYPVSYLKESSVFLPENKWNVIKINNEYITVTRRHFSC
;
A
#
# COMPACT_ATOMS: atom_id res chain seq x y z
N MET A 1 -17.72 -4.24 -33.75
CA MET A 1 -16.40 -4.90 -33.61
C MET A 1 -15.35 -3.82 -33.68
N THR A 2 -14.87 -3.37 -32.53
CA THR A 2 -13.77 -2.42 -32.44
C THR A 2 -12.62 -3.20 -31.86
N GLU A 3 -11.62 -3.45 -32.69
CA GLU A 3 -10.36 -4.07 -32.31
C GLU A 3 -9.72 -3.26 -31.20
N VAL A 4 -9.74 -3.81 -29.98
CA VAL A 4 -8.97 -3.27 -28.86
C VAL A 4 -7.52 -3.66 -29.12
N LYS A 5 -6.67 -2.66 -29.34
CA LYS A 5 -5.21 -2.82 -29.39
C LYS A 5 -4.75 -3.69 -28.22
N ASP A 6 -4.31 -4.91 -28.52
CA ASP A 6 -3.61 -5.79 -27.59
C ASP A 6 -2.33 -5.10 -27.12
N MET A 7 -2.43 -4.32 -26.05
CA MET A 7 -1.29 -4.10 -25.17
C MET A 7 -1.16 -5.36 -24.33
N THR A 8 -0.21 -6.22 -24.70
CA THR A 8 0.18 -7.39 -23.90
C THR A 8 0.81 -6.92 -22.59
N VAL A 9 -0.03 -6.55 -21.62
CA VAL A 9 0.41 -6.27 -20.25
C VAL A 9 0.88 -7.59 -19.65
N THR A 10 2.16 -7.67 -19.30
CA THR A 10 2.76 -8.90 -18.76
C THR A 10 2.31 -9.15 -17.32
N PHE A 11 2.31 -10.41 -16.89
CA PHE A 11 2.05 -10.80 -15.50
C PHE A 11 2.95 -10.04 -14.52
N LYS A 12 4.23 -9.87 -14.87
CA LYS A 12 5.21 -9.06 -14.14
C LYS A 12 4.75 -7.62 -13.95
N LYS A 13 4.33 -6.93 -15.02
CA LYS A 13 3.91 -5.53 -14.94
C LYS A 13 2.64 -5.38 -14.11
N LEU A 14 1.71 -6.33 -14.19
CA LEU A 14 0.50 -6.36 -13.36
C LEU A 14 0.85 -6.49 -11.87
N THR A 15 1.70 -7.46 -11.51
CA THR A 15 2.05 -7.74 -10.11
C THR A 15 2.93 -6.64 -9.51
N GLU A 16 3.88 -6.07 -10.25
CA GLU A 16 4.68 -4.92 -9.80
C GLU A 16 3.80 -3.70 -9.48
N LYS A 17 2.78 -3.44 -10.30
CA LYS A 17 1.83 -2.34 -10.08
C LYS A 17 0.91 -2.60 -8.90
N LEU A 18 0.42 -3.84 -8.75
CA LEU A 18 -0.32 -4.25 -7.57
C LEU A 18 0.53 -4.11 -6.30
N TRP A 19 1.79 -4.52 -6.36
CA TRP A 19 2.70 -4.41 -5.24
C TRP A 19 2.96 -2.95 -4.88
N ALA A 20 3.31 -2.09 -5.85
CA ALA A 20 3.53 -0.67 -5.62
C ALA A 20 2.34 0.01 -4.93
N ARG A 21 1.11 -0.34 -5.34
CA ARG A 21 -0.14 0.16 -4.74
C ARG A 21 -0.31 -0.30 -3.29
N ASN A 22 -0.09 -1.58 -3.01
CA ASN A 22 -0.52 -2.21 -1.76
C ASN A 22 0.57 -2.35 -0.68
N LYS A 23 1.85 -2.19 -1.03
CA LYS A 23 2.97 -2.54 -0.16
C LYS A 23 2.96 -1.87 1.21
N TYR A 24 2.58 -0.59 1.32
CA TYR A 24 2.56 0.11 2.61
C TYR A 24 1.39 -0.32 3.49
N GLU A 25 0.23 -0.62 2.90
CA GLU A 25 -0.88 -1.16 3.69
C GLU A 25 -0.56 -2.57 4.19
N ILE A 26 0.07 -3.40 3.35
CA ILE A 26 0.57 -4.71 3.77
C ILE A 26 1.64 -4.56 4.85
N MET A 27 2.56 -3.61 4.70
CA MET A 27 3.56 -3.30 5.74
C MET A 27 2.88 -2.96 7.06
N ALA A 28 1.80 -2.17 7.06
CA ALA A 28 1.06 -1.81 8.27
C ALA A 28 0.27 -2.97 8.90
N LYS A 29 0.02 -4.05 8.14
CA LYS A 29 -0.58 -5.30 8.63
C LYS A 29 0.47 -6.29 9.13
N GLY A 30 1.69 -6.20 8.63
CA GLY A 30 2.84 -6.97 9.10
C GLY A 30 4.09 -6.74 8.25
N TYR A 31 5.19 -6.31 8.87
CA TYR A 31 6.45 -6.10 8.14
C TYR A 31 6.99 -7.39 7.51
N ARG A 32 6.76 -8.54 8.16
CA ARG A 32 7.11 -9.85 7.60
C ARG A 32 6.40 -10.10 6.26
N PHE A 33 5.09 -9.86 6.17
CA PHE A 33 4.34 -10.03 4.92
C PHE A 33 4.87 -9.13 3.81
N TYR A 34 5.27 -7.91 4.16
CA TYR A 34 5.90 -7.00 3.20
C TYR A 34 7.19 -7.60 2.63
N LYS A 35 8.04 -8.18 3.49
CA LYS A 35 9.30 -8.80 3.09
C LYS A 35 9.08 -10.06 2.26
N ASP A 36 8.15 -10.92 2.67
CA ASP A 36 7.85 -12.18 1.99
C ASP A 36 7.36 -11.90 0.56
N ILE A 37 6.39 -10.98 0.38
CA ILE A 37 5.90 -10.60 -0.96
C ILE A 37 6.97 -9.92 -1.80
N GLN A 38 7.79 -9.04 -1.20
CA GLN A 38 8.90 -8.40 -1.91
C GLN A 38 9.88 -9.42 -2.48
N ILE A 39 10.19 -10.47 -1.71
CA ILE A 39 11.09 -11.56 -2.12
C ILE A 39 10.43 -12.38 -3.23
N SER A 40 9.19 -12.87 -3.01
CA SER A 40 8.47 -13.65 -4.01
C SER A 40 8.29 -12.92 -5.34
N LEU A 41 7.99 -11.62 -5.33
CA LEU A 41 7.88 -10.82 -6.55
C LEU A 41 9.21 -10.70 -7.30
N ARG A 42 10.32 -10.54 -6.56
CA ARG A 42 11.66 -10.43 -7.15
C ARG A 42 12.10 -11.72 -7.80
N GLU A 43 11.70 -12.86 -7.23
CA GLU A 43 12.10 -14.21 -7.65
C GLU A 43 11.12 -14.84 -8.65
N ALA A 44 9.96 -14.22 -8.90
CA ALA A 44 8.97 -14.73 -9.84
C ALA A 44 9.44 -14.60 -11.31
N GLU A 45 9.46 -15.73 -12.01
CA GLU A 45 9.89 -15.87 -13.40
C GLU A 45 8.75 -16.35 -14.32
N ASN A 46 7.77 -17.09 -13.79
CA ASN A 46 6.69 -17.67 -14.57
C ASN A 46 5.28 -17.24 -14.11
N CYS A 47 4.27 -17.55 -14.93
CA CYS A 47 2.89 -17.13 -14.67
C CYS A 47 2.36 -17.65 -13.34
N ARG A 48 2.74 -18.86 -12.92
CA ARG A 48 2.27 -19.47 -11.69
C ARG A 48 2.78 -18.69 -10.47
N GLU A 49 4.05 -18.33 -10.45
CA GLU A 49 4.63 -17.55 -9.36
C GLU A 49 4.03 -16.14 -9.27
N TYR A 50 3.76 -15.48 -10.41
CA TYR A 50 3.05 -14.20 -10.41
C TYR A 50 1.61 -14.32 -9.90
N LEU A 51 0.91 -15.44 -10.20
CA LEU A 51 -0.39 -15.73 -9.60
C LEU A 51 -0.27 -15.90 -8.08
N ASP A 52 0.75 -16.61 -7.60
CA ASP A 52 0.95 -16.83 -6.17
C ASP A 52 1.22 -15.49 -5.44
N VAL A 53 2.02 -14.58 -6.03
CA VAL A 53 2.19 -13.20 -5.53
C VAL A 53 0.87 -12.43 -5.49
N TYR A 54 0.05 -12.52 -6.54
CA TYR A 54 -1.28 -11.89 -6.57
C TYR A 54 -2.18 -12.41 -5.45
N LEU A 55 -2.20 -13.72 -5.22
CA LEU A 55 -2.99 -14.35 -4.16
C LEU A 55 -2.48 -13.96 -2.77
N GLU A 56 -1.17 -13.87 -2.59
CA GLU A 56 -0.57 -13.45 -1.33
C GLU A 56 -0.96 -12.00 -0.99
N ILE A 57 -0.82 -11.07 -1.95
CA ILE A 57 -1.32 -9.69 -1.79
C ILE A 57 -2.79 -9.70 -1.39
N LYS A 58 -3.64 -10.46 -2.10
CA LYS A 58 -5.08 -10.56 -1.81
C LYS A 58 -5.33 -11.01 -0.37
N ASN A 59 -4.67 -12.08 0.06
CA ASN A 59 -4.88 -12.69 1.37
C ASN A 59 -4.42 -11.75 2.50
N GLN A 60 -3.22 -11.19 2.37
CA GLN A 60 -2.65 -10.35 3.43
C GLN A 60 -3.40 -9.03 3.62
N LYS A 61 -4.11 -8.56 2.61
CA LYS A 61 -4.97 -7.37 2.72
C LYS A 61 -6.17 -7.56 3.65
N GLU A 62 -6.68 -8.77 3.76
CA GLU A 62 -7.83 -9.09 4.61
C GLU A 62 -7.46 -9.17 6.11
N LEU A 63 -6.16 -9.19 6.43
CA LEU A 63 -5.72 -9.23 7.83
C LEU A 63 -5.98 -7.91 8.56
N PRO A 64 -6.17 -7.95 9.89
CA PRO A 64 -6.21 -6.74 10.71
C PRO A 64 -4.87 -5.99 10.66
N PHE A 65 -4.91 -4.69 10.96
CA PHE A 65 -3.68 -3.92 11.15
C PHE A 65 -2.97 -4.39 12.41
N CYS A 66 -1.64 -4.50 12.35
CA CYS A 66 -0.79 -4.76 13.50
C CYS A 66 -0.31 -3.40 14.04
N HIS A 67 -0.43 -3.17 15.35
CA HIS A 67 -0.13 -1.87 15.94
C HIS A 67 1.31 -1.43 15.70
N GLY A 68 2.27 -2.28 16.07
CA GLY A 68 3.69 -1.96 15.89
C GLY A 68 4.06 -1.72 14.43
N ASP A 69 3.57 -2.57 13.53
CA ASP A 69 3.84 -2.46 12.10
C ASP A 69 3.16 -1.25 11.44
N PHE A 70 1.96 -0.88 11.92
CA PHE A 70 1.30 0.36 11.51
C PHE A 70 2.13 1.59 11.89
N LEU A 71 2.63 1.66 13.13
CA LEU A 71 3.50 2.77 13.55
C LEU A 71 4.78 2.83 12.71
N ASN A 72 5.44 1.69 12.52
CA ASN A 72 6.63 1.59 11.68
C ASN A 72 6.36 2.08 10.25
N THR A 73 5.18 1.75 9.70
CA THR A 73 4.76 2.20 8.37
C THR A 73 4.53 3.71 8.36
N CYS A 74 3.91 4.28 9.39
CA CYS A 74 3.72 5.73 9.50
C CYS A 74 5.06 6.48 9.53
N GLU A 75 6.03 6.01 10.31
CA GLU A 75 7.39 6.58 10.34
C GLU A 75 8.11 6.45 9.00
N HIS A 76 7.95 5.29 8.34
CA HIS A 76 8.50 5.07 7.00
C HIS A 76 7.96 6.08 5.99
N ILE A 77 6.63 6.28 5.98
CA ILE A 77 5.96 7.24 5.11
C ILE A 77 6.37 8.67 5.46
N TRP A 78 6.43 9.01 6.74
CA TRP A 78 6.93 10.31 7.23
C TRP A 78 8.33 10.64 6.67
N GLY A 79 9.17 9.63 6.49
CA GLY A 79 10.49 9.75 5.87
C GLY A 79 10.49 10.44 4.50
N TYR A 80 9.39 10.39 3.76
CA TYR A 80 9.24 11.08 2.47
C TYR A 80 8.97 12.58 2.57
N PHE A 81 8.48 13.03 3.73
CA PHE A 81 8.07 14.41 3.98
C PHE A 81 9.06 15.18 4.86
N LYS A 82 9.81 14.49 5.73
CA LYS A 82 10.61 15.08 6.81
C LYS A 82 11.59 16.20 6.44
N HIS A 83 11.99 16.29 5.16
CA HIS A 83 12.91 17.33 4.65
C HIS A 83 12.22 18.47 3.90
N LYS A 84 10.89 18.39 3.73
CA LYS A 84 10.06 19.37 3.02
C LYS A 84 9.10 20.10 3.96
N THR A 85 8.75 19.46 5.07
CA THR A 85 7.84 19.97 6.09
C THR A 85 8.49 21.05 6.95
N THR A 86 7.68 22.00 7.37
CA THR A 86 7.97 22.96 8.43
C THR A 86 8.09 22.30 9.81
N GLU A 87 8.64 23.00 10.79
CA GLU A 87 8.74 22.48 12.16
C GLU A 87 7.34 22.27 12.77
N SER A 88 6.39 23.17 12.53
CA SER A 88 5.00 23.00 13.00
C SER A 88 4.33 21.75 12.43
N GLU A 89 4.56 21.45 11.14
CA GLU A 89 3.99 20.24 10.53
C GLU A 89 4.59 18.96 11.11
N LYS A 90 5.89 19.00 11.43
CA LYS A 90 6.60 17.91 12.11
C LYS A 90 6.09 17.70 13.53
N GLU A 91 5.91 18.77 14.30
CA GLU A 91 5.33 18.72 15.65
C GLU A 91 3.91 18.13 15.62
N GLN A 92 3.10 18.54 14.65
CA GLN A 92 1.75 18.02 14.45
C GLN A 92 1.77 16.53 14.09
N PHE A 93 2.67 16.09 13.20
CA PHE A 93 2.84 14.67 12.89
C PHE A 93 3.16 13.87 14.16
N PHE A 94 4.18 14.28 14.92
CA PHE A 94 4.61 13.55 16.10
C PHE A 94 3.58 13.58 17.23
N THR A 95 2.78 14.64 17.35
CA THR A 95 1.63 14.69 18.26
C THR A 95 0.63 13.58 17.94
N LEU A 96 0.19 13.50 16.67
CA LEU A 96 -0.76 12.48 16.23
C LEU A 96 -0.18 11.06 16.30
N PHE A 97 1.09 10.92 15.92
CA PHE A 97 1.82 9.66 16.01
C PHE A 97 1.91 9.15 17.45
N ASN A 98 2.19 10.04 18.40
CA ASN A 98 2.27 9.68 19.83
C ASN A 98 0.92 9.24 20.39
N HIS A 99 -0.19 9.85 19.97
CA HIS A 99 -1.53 9.39 20.33
C HIS A 99 -1.84 8.00 19.77
N ALA A 100 -1.46 7.72 18.52
CA ALA A 100 -1.59 6.37 17.96
C ALA A 100 -0.72 5.38 18.75
N ARG A 101 0.53 5.76 19.05
CA ARG A 101 1.51 4.94 19.77
C ARG A 101 1.08 4.57 21.19
N SER A 102 0.34 5.44 21.89
CA SER A 102 -0.12 5.17 23.27
C SER A 102 -1.16 4.05 23.38
N LEU A 103 -1.71 3.57 22.25
CA LEU A 103 -2.60 2.40 22.24
C LEU A 103 -1.83 1.12 22.62
N THR A 104 -2.52 0.20 23.29
CA THR A 104 -1.89 -1.03 23.84
C THR A 104 -2.29 -2.32 23.13
N ALA A 105 -3.35 -2.30 22.31
CA ALA A 105 -3.76 -3.47 21.54
C ALA A 105 -2.71 -3.84 20.49
N ALA A 106 -2.38 -5.14 20.40
CA ALA A 106 -1.40 -5.63 19.43
C ALA A 106 -1.90 -5.59 17.98
N SER A 107 -3.22 -5.71 17.78
CA SER A 107 -3.87 -5.64 16.46
C SER A 107 -5.26 -5.01 16.56
N TYR A 108 -5.79 -4.59 15.41
CA TYR A 108 -7.03 -3.85 15.32
C TYR A 108 -8.05 -4.53 14.42
N THR A 109 -9.09 -5.11 15.02
CA THR A 109 -10.31 -5.52 14.29
C THR A 109 -11.07 -4.31 13.76
N TYR A 110 -11.10 -3.23 14.57
CA TYR A 110 -11.64 -1.93 14.18
C TYR A 110 -10.51 -0.91 14.25
N PHE A 111 -10.28 -0.21 13.14
CA PHE A 111 -9.16 0.72 13.06
C PHE A 111 -9.36 1.89 14.06
N PRO A 112 -8.43 2.20 14.96
CA PRO A 112 -8.64 3.22 15.99
C PRO A 112 -8.74 4.65 15.43
N PRO A 113 -9.49 5.55 16.07
CA PRO A 113 -9.51 6.98 15.70
C PRO A 113 -8.13 7.64 15.68
N GLU A 114 -7.25 7.28 16.62
CA GLU A 114 -5.90 7.84 16.75
C GLU A 114 -5.04 7.44 15.55
N CYS A 115 -5.07 6.15 15.16
CA CYS A 115 -4.42 5.64 13.97
C CYS A 115 -4.97 6.31 12.69
N ARG A 116 -6.30 6.46 12.59
CA ARG A 116 -6.94 7.19 11.47
C ARG A 116 -6.45 8.63 11.36
N LYS A 117 -6.36 9.35 12.47
CA LYS A 117 -5.88 10.74 12.47
C LYS A 117 -4.42 10.83 12.01
N CYS A 118 -3.56 9.93 12.48
CA CYS A 118 -2.17 9.87 12.04
C CYS A 118 -2.06 9.60 10.53
N ALA A 119 -2.77 8.58 10.03
CA ALA A 119 -2.80 8.25 8.61
C ALA A 119 -3.40 9.39 7.74
N ALA A 120 -4.46 10.04 8.22
CA ALA A 120 -5.09 11.17 7.53
C ALA A 120 -4.14 12.38 7.44
N TYR A 121 -3.32 12.61 8.46
CA TYR A 121 -2.33 13.69 8.41
C TYR A 121 -1.21 13.40 7.40
N LEU A 122 -0.76 12.14 7.29
CA LEU A 122 0.17 11.74 6.23
C LEU A 122 -0.45 11.90 4.83
N ALA A 123 -1.75 11.62 4.68
CA ALA A 123 -2.46 11.88 3.43
C ALA A 123 -2.54 13.38 3.12
N TYR A 124 -2.76 14.24 4.13
CA TYR A 124 -2.69 15.68 3.98
C TYR A 124 -1.30 16.16 3.51
N LEU A 125 -0.22 15.64 4.13
CA LEU A 125 1.15 15.96 3.72
C LEU A 125 1.44 15.51 2.29
N LEU A 126 0.83 14.41 1.82
CA LEU A 126 0.96 13.96 0.44
C LEU A 126 0.33 14.93 -0.58
N GLU A 127 -0.72 15.65 -0.19
CA GLU A 127 -1.33 16.69 -1.03
C GLU A 127 -0.44 17.95 -1.10
N LEU A 128 0.14 18.36 0.03
CA LEU A 128 1.05 19.50 0.08
C LEU A 128 2.40 19.22 -0.60
N TYR A 129 2.90 18.01 -0.42
CA TYR A 129 4.20 17.56 -0.91
C TYR A 129 4.05 16.31 -1.77
N PRO A 130 3.53 16.44 -3.01
CA PRO A 130 3.28 15.32 -3.91
C PRO A 130 4.45 14.34 -4.03
N VAL A 131 4.16 13.07 -3.77
CA VAL A 131 5.06 11.94 -4.00
C VAL A 131 4.37 10.98 -4.95
N SER A 132 4.86 10.91 -6.20
CA SER A 132 4.18 10.24 -7.31
C SER A 132 3.80 8.79 -7.03
N TYR A 133 4.66 8.01 -6.38
CA TYR A 133 4.38 6.60 -6.06
C TYR A 133 3.49 6.41 -4.82
N LEU A 134 3.37 7.40 -3.93
CA LEU A 134 2.47 7.32 -2.77
C LEU A 134 1.02 7.67 -3.13
N LYS A 135 0.81 8.55 -4.12
CA LYS A 135 -0.54 8.97 -4.55
C LYS A 135 -1.44 7.82 -4.98
N GLU A 136 -0.83 6.76 -5.51
CA GLU A 136 -1.56 5.56 -5.93
C GLU A 136 -1.64 4.50 -4.82
N SER A 137 -1.09 4.76 -3.62
CA SER A 137 -1.03 3.79 -2.53
C SER A 137 -2.37 3.60 -1.85
N SER A 138 -2.69 2.34 -1.58
CA SER A 138 -3.92 1.94 -0.92
C SER A 138 -3.97 2.37 0.56
N VAL A 139 -2.82 2.59 1.21
CA VAL A 139 -2.75 2.93 2.63
C VAL A 139 -3.52 4.21 3.02
N PHE A 140 -3.77 5.11 2.06
CA PHE A 140 -4.47 6.38 2.26
C PHE A 140 -5.91 6.41 1.72
N LEU A 141 -6.36 5.36 1.03
CA LEU A 141 -7.62 5.40 0.28
C LEU A 141 -8.74 4.65 1.03
N PRO A 142 -9.82 5.34 1.46
CA PRO A 142 -10.91 4.72 2.22
C PRO A 142 -11.77 3.73 1.42
N GLU A 143 -11.65 3.70 0.08
CA GLU A 143 -12.39 2.81 -0.83
C GLU A 143 -11.42 1.96 -1.67
N ASN A 144 -10.85 0.90 -1.09
CA ASN A 144 -9.78 0.18 -1.77
C ASN A 144 -10.27 -0.94 -2.69
N LYS A 145 -10.46 -0.60 -3.97
CA LYS A 145 -10.16 -1.55 -5.04
C LYS A 145 -8.65 -1.75 -5.09
N TRP A 146 -8.16 -2.65 -4.24
CA TRP A 146 -6.75 -3.00 -4.12
C TRP A 146 -6.14 -3.53 -5.43
N ASN A 147 -7.02 -4.09 -6.26
CA ASN A 147 -6.71 -4.69 -7.53
C ASN A 147 -7.00 -3.78 -8.72
N VAL A 148 -7.30 -2.49 -8.52
CA VAL A 148 -7.38 -1.51 -9.61
C VAL A 148 -6.08 -0.73 -9.70
N ILE A 149 -5.41 -0.84 -10.85
CA ILE A 149 -4.10 -0.23 -11.11
C ILE A 149 -4.15 0.62 -12.38
N LYS A 150 -3.26 1.62 -12.47
CA LYS A 150 -3.11 2.46 -13.66
C LYS A 150 -1.93 2.00 -14.51
N ILE A 151 -2.19 1.65 -15.77
CA ILE A 151 -1.17 1.27 -16.76
C ILE A 151 -1.47 2.04 -18.05
N ASN A 152 -0.46 2.74 -18.57
CA ASN A 152 -0.57 3.47 -19.85
C ASN A 152 -1.77 4.42 -19.90
N ASN A 153 -2.04 5.09 -18.78
CA ASN A 153 -3.18 5.99 -18.55
C ASN A 153 -4.57 5.34 -18.50
N GLU A 154 -4.65 4.01 -18.54
CA GLU A 154 -5.89 3.25 -18.38
C GLU A 154 -5.96 2.57 -17.01
N TYR A 155 -7.18 2.44 -16.47
CA TYR A 155 -7.44 1.72 -15.23
C TYR A 155 -7.82 0.27 -15.53
N ILE A 156 -7.07 -0.66 -14.95
CA ILE A 156 -7.26 -2.10 -15.13
C ILE A 156 -7.66 -2.70 -13.78
N THR A 157 -8.74 -3.48 -13.75
CA THR A 157 -9.10 -4.32 -12.59
C THR A 157 -8.42 -5.67 -12.75
N VAL A 158 -7.33 -5.88 -12.03
CA VAL A 158 -6.60 -7.15 -12.04
C VAL A 158 -7.43 -8.21 -11.34
N THR A 159 -7.58 -9.35 -11.99
CA THR A 159 -8.28 -10.52 -11.47
C THR A 159 -7.46 -11.76 -11.77
N ARG A 160 -7.81 -12.88 -11.13
CA ARG A 160 -7.15 -14.17 -11.37
C ARG A 160 -7.10 -14.57 -12.86
N ARG A 161 -8.07 -14.13 -13.67
CA ARG A 161 -8.12 -14.40 -15.13
C ARG A 161 -6.92 -13.83 -15.89
N HIS A 162 -6.29 -12.79 -15.36
CA HIS A 162 -5.08 -12.21 -15.93
C HIS A 162 -3.84 -13.08 -15.72
N PHE A 163 -3.95 -14.21 -15.01
CA PHE A 163 -2.87 -15.17 -14.77
C PHE A 163 -3.24 -16.58 -15.25
N SER A 164 -4.17 -16.68 -16.21
CA SER A 164 -4.49 -17.93 -16.88
C SER A 164 -3.44 -18.18 -17.96
N CYS A 165 -2.41 -18.95 -17.62
CA CYS A 165 -1.45 -19.54 -18.54
C CYS A 165 -1.87 -20.93 -19.00
#